data_AF-A0A258F4K5-F1
#
_entry.id   AF-A0A258F4K5-F1
#
_cell.length_a   1.000
_cell.length_b   1.000
_cell.length_c   1.000
_cell.angle_alpha   90.00
_cell.angle_beta   90.00
_cell.angle_gamma   90.00
#
_symmetry.space_group_name_H-M   'P 1'
#
loop_
_entity.id
_entity.type
_entity.pdbx_description
1 polymer ?
#
loop_
_entity_poly.entity_id
_entity_poly.type
_entity_poly.pdbx_seq_one_letter_code
_entity_poly.pdbx_strand_id
1 'polypeptide(L)'
;MEVLNVIAAAAAAFAFGAVWYIAMARPWMAASGVTEAEQRAGGALPFVIGLLAMVVVAGMMRHLLGTSGVTTISGGAIAGFGIGAFVITPWMAMNYAFAQRKPALSVIDGVNAIVGCTIIGAVLNAF
;
A
#
# COMPACT_ATOMS: atom_id res chain seq x y z
N MET A 1 16.24 -15.74 -6.48
CA MET A 1 16.51 -14.30 -6.56
C MET A 1 15.19 -13.54 -6.67
N GLU A 2 14.43 -13.73 -7.75
CA GLU A 2 13.16 -13.02 -7.99
C GLU A 2 12.11 -13.10 -6.87
N VAL A 3 11.91 -14.27 -6.26
CA VAL A 3 10.96 -14.43 -5.14
C VAL A 3 11.42 -13.66 -3.91
N LEU A 4 12.72 -13.64 -3.62
CA LEU A 4 13.28 -12.90 -2.50
C LEU A 4 13.10 -11.39 -2.69
N ASN A 5 13.26 -10.90 -3.93
CA ASN A 5 13.02 -9.50 -4.29
C ASN A 5 11.58 -9.08 -4.01
N VAL A 6 10.61 -9.93 -4.36
CA VAL A 6 9.18 -9.70 -4.09
C VAL A 6 8.90 -9.64 -2.59
N ILE A 7 9.43 -10.59 -1.81
CA ILE A 7 9.25 -10.60 -0.36
C ILE A 7 9.90 -9.38 0.29
N ALA A 8 11.10 -8.98 -0.14
CA ALA A 8 11.78 -7.79 0.36
C ALA A 8 10.98 -6.50 0.05
N ALA A 9 10.47 -6.36 -1.18
CA ALA A 9 9.64 -5.23 -1.57
C ALA A 9 8.32 -5.16 -0.78
N ALA A 10 7.66 -6.30 -0.61
CA ALA A 10 6.44 -6.40 0.19
C ALA A 10 6.69 -6.05 1.66
N ALA A 11 7.77 -6.55 2.25
CA ALA A 11 8.15 -6.27 3.63
C ALA A 11 8.47 -4.79 3.85
N ALA A 12 9.19 -4.15 2.91
CA ALA A 12 9.51 -2.72 2.98
C ALA A 12 8.24 -1.85 2.95
N ALA A 13 7.31 -2.13 2.05
CA ALA A 13 6.04 -1.41 1.99
C ALA A 13 5.13 -1.69 3.18
N PHE A 14 5.09 -2.93 3.67
CA PHE A 14 4.33 -3.28 4.87
C PHE A 14 4.87 -2.56 6.11
N ALA A 15 6.20 -2.50 6.28
CA ALA A 15 6.84 -1.76 7.36
C ALA A 15 6.52 -0.26 7.30
N PHE A 16 6.56 0.34 6.11
CA PHE A 16 6.11 1.71 5.90
C PHE A 16 4.63 1.89 6.30
N GLY A 17 3.75 1.01 5.83
CA GLY A 17 2.32 1.07 6.18
C GLY A 17 2.08 0.99 7.68
N ALA A 18 2.79 0.12 8.40
CA ALA A 18 2.72 0.05 9.85
C ALA A 18 3.11 1.38 10.52
N VAL A 19 4.23 1.97 10.11
CA VAL A 19 4.68 3.28 10.64
C VAL A 19 3.68 4.39 10.30
N TRP A 20 3.17 4.41 9.06
CA TRP A 20 2.20 5.39 8.59
C TRP A 20 0.90 5.34 9.41
N TYR A 21 0.32 4.15 9.60
CA TYR A 21 -0.92 3.99 10.36
C TYR A 21 -0.75 4.19 11.86
N ILE A 22 0.44 3.94 12.43
CA ILE A 22 0.75 4.33 13.80
C ILE A 22 0.77 5.87 13.91
N ALA A 23 1.45 6.56 12.99
CA ALA A 23 1.53 8.02 12.99
C ALA A 23 0.17 8.69 12.73
N MET A 24 -0.66 8.08 11.89
CA MET A 24 -1.99 8.58 11.50
C MET A 24 -3.14 7.95 12.29
N ALA A 25 -2.87 7.23 13.38
CA ALA A 25 -3.89 6.46 14.10
C ALA A 25 -5.10 7.32 14.52
N ARG A 26 -4.87 8.49 15.11
CA ARG A 26 -5.94 9.40 15.57
C ARG A 26 -6.82 9.92 14.42
N PRO A 27 -6.29 10.59 13.38
CA PRO A 27 -7.12 11.05 12.27
C PRO A 27 -7.75 9.89 11.48
N TRP A 28 -7.08 8.75 11.36
CA TRP A 28 -7.63 7.56 10.72
C TRP A 28 -8.83 7.00 11.48
N MET A 29 -8.75 6.80 12.80
CA MET A 29 -9.87 6.33 13.62
C MET A 29 -11.06 7.30 13.56
N ALA A 30 -10.79 8.61 13.62
CA ALA A 30 -11.83 9.64 13.49
C ALA A 30 -12.51 9.60 12.10
N ALA A 31 -11.78 9.23 11.04
CA ALA A 31 -12.28 9.13 9.68
C ALA A 31 -13.01 7.79 9.41
N SER A 32 -12.47 6.68 9.90
CA SER A 32 -12.96 5.33 9.66
C SER A 32 -14.18 4.98 10.53
N GLY A 33 -14.29 5.62 11.70
CA GLY A 33 -15.29 5.32 12.72
C GLY A 33 -14.95 4.09 13.57
N VAL A 34 -13.76 3.50 13.37
CA VAL A 34 -13.28 2.36 14.15
C VAL A 34 -12.83 2.85 15.53
N THR A 35 -13.39 2.24 16.57
CA THR A 35 -13.02 2.49 17.96
C THR A 35 -11.75 1.72 18.35
N GLU A 36 -11.07 2.17 19.41
CA GLU A 36 -9.92 1.42 19.96
C GLU A 36 -10.30 -0.01 20.40
N ALA A 37 -11.52 -0.18 20.93
CA ALA A 37 -12.01 -1.48 21.36
C ALA A 37 -12.17 -2.43 20.17
N GLU A 38 -12.76 -1.97 19.07
CA GLU A 38 -12.88 -2.74 17.81
C GLU A 38 -11.51 -3.04 17.21
N GLN A 39 -10.58 -2.08 17.23
CA GLN A 39 -9.22 -2.27 16.73
C GLN A 39 -8.49 -3.37 17.53
N ARG A 40 -8.60 -3.36 18.87
CA ARG A 40 -8.01 -4.40 19.73
C ARG A 40 -8.69 -5.76 19.52
N ALA A 41 -10.02 -5.78 19.37
CA ALA A 41 -10.77 -7.01 19.15
C ALA A 41 -10.46 -7.67 17.80
N GLY A 42 -10.08 -6.90 16.77
CA GLY A 42 -9.67 -7.42 15.46
C GLY A 42 -8.40 -8.30 15.49
N GLY A 43 -7.59 -8.18 16.53
CA GLY A 43 -6.40 -9.03 16.73
C GLY A 43 -5.39 -8.96 15.59
N ALA A 44 -4.74 -10.09 15.31
CA ALA A 44 -3.67 -10.19 14.31
C ALA A 44 -4.17 -10.30 12.85
N LEU A 45 -5.46 -10.61 12.64
CA LEU A 45 -5.98 -10.98 11.32
C LEU A 45 -5.79 -9.88 10.25
N PRO A 46 -6.08 -8.59 10.51
CA PRO A 46 -5.84 -7.52 9.53
C PRO A 46 -4.37 -7.40 9.09
N PHE A 47 -3.42 -7.66 10.00
CA PHE A 47 -1.99 -7.61 9.70
C PHE A 47 -1.58 -8.78 8.79
N VAL A 48 -2.11 -9.98 9.01
CA VAL A 48 -1.87 -11.13 8.15
C VAL A 48 -2.44 -10.89 6.75
N ILE A 49 -3.67 -10.39 6.66
CA ILE A 49 -4.29 -10.03 5.37
C ILE A 49 -3.45 -8.96 4.66
N GLY A 50 -3.05 -7.92 5.38
CA GLY A 50 -2.21 -6.84 4.84
C GLY A 50 -0.88 -7.34 4.29
N LEU A 51 -0.18 -8.21 5.04
CA LEU A 51 1.10 -8.76 4.61
C LEU A 51 0.96 -9.61 3.34
N LEU A 52 -0.05 -10.50 3.29
CA LEU A 52 -0.33 -11.33 2.12
C LEU A 52 -0.71 -10.46 0.92
N ALA A 53 -1.53 -9.43 1.12
CA ALA A 53 -1.89 -8.48 0.07
C ALA A 53 -0.66 -7.75 -0.48
N MET A 54 0.27 -7.31 0.37
CA MET A 54 1.53 -6.68 -0.07
C MET A 54 2.38 -7.63 -0.91
N VAL A 55 2.46 -8.92 -0.57
CA VAL A 55 3.19 -9.92 -1.37
C VAL A 55 2.55 -10.08 -2.75
N VAL A 56 1.23 -10.15 -2.82
CA VAL A 56 0.50 -10.25 -4.10
C VAL A 56 0.71 -9.00 -4.97
N VAL A 57 0.59 -7.81 -4.37
CA VAL A 57 0.84 -6.54 -5.07
C VAL A 57 2.28 -6.47 -5.58
N ALA A 58 3.27 -6.79 -4.74
CA ALA A 58 4.68 -6.80 -5.15
C ALA A 58 4.95 -7.82 -6.27
N GLY A 59 4.36 -9.02 -6.20
CA GLY A 59 4.48 -10.03 -7.24
C GLY A 59 3.92 -9.56 -8.59
N MET A 60 2.74 -8.94 -8.58
CA MET A 60 2.12 -8.41 -9.80
C MET A 60 2.89 -7.20 -10.34
N MET A 61 3.35 -6.30 -9.47
CA MET A 61 4.17 -5.16 -9.86
C MET A 61 5.49 -5.61 -10.49
N ARG A 62 6.15 -6.64 -9.95
CA ARG A 62 7.35 -7.23 -10.57
C ARG A 62 7.07 -7.66 -12.01
N HIS A 63 5.97 -8.38 -12.24
CA HIS A 63 5.58 -8.81 -13.58
C HIS A 63 5.31 -7.61 -14.51
N LEU A 64 4.54 -6.61 -14.06
CA LEU A 64 4.22 -5.42 -14.85
C LEU A 64 5.48 -4.61 -15.20
N LEU A 65 6.34 -4.35 -14.24
CA LEU A 65 7.56 -3.56 -14.44
C LEU A 65 8.55 -4.31 -15.36
N GLY A 66 8.74 -5.61 -15.13
CA GLY A 66 9.62 -6.44 -15.96
C GLY A 66 9.15 -6.56 -17.41
N THR A 67 7.85 -6.78 -17.64
CA THR A 67 7.26 -6.81 -19.00
C THR A 67 7.29 -5.45 -19.69
N SER A 68 7.27 -4.35 -18.93
CA SER A 68 7.35 -2.98 -19.44
C SER A 68 8.80 -2.51 -19.67
N GLY A 69 9.80 -3.36 -19.41
CA GLY A 69 11.22 -3.03 -19.56
C GLY A 69 11.74 -2.00 -18.54
N VAL A 70 11.06 -1.83 -17.41
CA VAL A 70 11.54 -0.97 -16.33
C VAL A 70 12.66 -1.69 -15.59
N THR A 71 13.85 -1.09 -15.55
CA THR A 71 15.06 -1.69 -14.98
C THR A 71 15.81 -0.77 -14.02
N THR A 72 15.35 0.47 -13.83
CA THR A 72 16.01 1.46 -12.97
C THR A 72 15.20 1.69 -11.69
N ILE A 73 15.89 1.98 -10.59
CA ILE A 73 15.25 2.30 -9.30
C ILE A 73 14.27 3.47 -9.45
N SER A 74 14.69 4.54 -10.13
CA SER A 74 13.85 5.72 -10.36
C SER A 74 12.65 5.40 -11.25
N GLY A 75 12.84 4.62 -12.31
CA GLY A 75 11.75 4.15 -13.17
C GLY A 75 10.73 3.30 -12.40
N GLY A 76 11.21 2.39 -11.56
CA GLY A 76 10.37 1.57 -10.68
C GLY A 76 9.60 2.43 -9.68
N ALA A 77 10.24 3.39 -9.03
CA ALA A 77 9.61 4.32 -8.10
C ALA A 77 8.52 5.16 -8.76
N ILE A 78 8.78 5.72 -9.95
CA ILE A 78 7.81 6.52 -10.72
C ILE A 78 6.64 5.66 -11.18
N ALA A 79 6.89 4.45 -11.68
CA ALA A 79 5.83 3.54 -12.10
C ALA A 79 4.98 3.09 -10.90
N GLY A 80 5.61 2.78 -9.77
CA GLY A 80 4.93 2.46 -8.51
C GLY A 80 4.09 3.62 -7.98
N PHE A 81 4.64 4.84 -8.00
CA PHE A 81 3.88 6.06 -7.71
C PHE A 81 2.65 6.17 -8.61
N GLY A 82 2.81 5.95 -9.91
CA GLY A 82 1.72 6.01 -10.88
C GLY A 82 0.60 4.99 -10.57
N ILE A 83 0.96 3.75 -10.23
CA ILE A 83 0.00 2.72 -9.82
C ILE A 83 -0.76 3.16 -8.56
N GLY A 84 -0.06 3.59 -7.52
CA GLY A 84 -0.72 4.00 -6.28
C GLY A 84 -1.58 5.25 -6.46
N ALA A 85 -1.10 6.26 -7.19
CA ALA A 85 -1.75 7.57 -7.32
C ALA A 85 -2.89 7.59 -8.34
N PHE A 86 -2.73 6.88 -9.45
CA PHE A 86 -3.66 6.97 -10.59
C PHE A 86 -4.47 5.69 -10.82
N VAL A 87 -4.19 4.59 -10.11
CA VAL A 87 -4.98 3.35 -10.18
C VAL A 87 -5.64 3.04 -8.85
N ILE A 88 -4.86 2.84 -7.79
CA ILE A 88 -5.39 2.39 -6.49
C ILE A 88 -6.19 3.50 -5.80
N THR A 89 -5.59 4.69 -5.66
CA THR A 89 -6.21 5.81 -4.92
C THR A 89 -7.56 6.24 -5.51
N PRO A 90 -7.72 6.43 -6.83
CA PRO A 90 -9.01 6.82 -7.41
C PRO A 90 -10.08 5.74 -7.23
N TRP A 91 -9.71 4.47 -7.43
CA TRP A 91 -10.65 3.35 -7.26
C TRP A 91 -11.13 3.23 -5.81
N MET A 92 -10.20 3.37 -4.86
CA MET A 92 -10.52 3.39 -3.43
C MET A 92 -11.38 4.60 -3.05
N ALA A 93 -11.03 5.80 -3.53
CA ALA A 93 -11.79 7.01 -3.26
C ALA A 93 -13.23 6.92 -3.78
N MET A 94 -13.42 6.34 -4.97
CA MET A 94 -14.75 6.06 -5.54
C MET A 94 -15.54 5.10 -4.65
N ASN A 95 -14.94 3.97 -4.25
CA ASN A 95 -15.61 2.99 -3.37
C ASN A 95 -15.98 3.60 -2.00
N TYR A 96 -15.10 4.42 -1.43
CA TYR A 96 -15.36 5.14 -0.18
C TYR A 96 -16.47 6.18 -0.32
N ALA A 97 -16.54 6.88 -1.45
CA ALA A 97 -17.63 7.81 -1.73
C ALA A 97 -18.98 7.07 -1.81
N PHE A 98 -19.06 5.94 -2.52
CA PHE A 98 -20.29 5.13 -2.55
C PHE A 98 -20.67 4.60 -1.16
N ALA A 99 -19.67 4.20 -0.36
CA ALA A 99 -19.87 3.76 1.02
C ALA A 99 -20.10 4.90 2.02
N GLN A 100 -20.25 6.15 1.56
CA GLN A 100 -20.46 7.35 2.39
C GLN A 100 -19.40 7.50 3.50
N ARG A 101 -18.15 7.10 3.22
CA ARG A 101 -17.02 7.27 4.14
C ARG A 101 -16.51 8.70 4.06
N LYS A 102 -15.87 9.16 5.15
CA LYS A 102 -15.29 10.51 5.21
C LYS A 102 -14.17 10.65 4.16
N PRO A 103 -14.11 11.74 3.37
CA PRO A 103 -13.07 11.94 2.34
C PRO A 103 -11.64 11.90 2.88
N ALA A 104 -11.44 12.24 4.16
CA ALA A 104 -10.16 12.11 4.85
C ALA A 104 -9.59 10.69 4.79
N LEU A 105 -10.46 9.67 4.76
CA LEU A 105 -10.04 8.27 4.65
C LEU A 105 -9.37 8.00 3.31
N SER A 106 -9.92 8.53 2.21
CA SER A 106 -9.31 8.44 0.87
C SER A 106 -7.94 9.10 0.81
N VAL A 107 -7.73 10.19 1.56
CA VAL A 107 -6.42 10.87 1.64
C VAL A 107 -5.43 10.03 2.43
N ILE A 108 -5.79 9.58 3.63
CA ILE A 108 -4.89 8.83 4.52
C ILE A 108 -4.50 7.49 3.89
N ASP A 109 -5.49 6.74 3.41
CA ASP A 109 -5.26 5.42 2.82
C ASP A 109 -4.66 5.56 1.41
N GLY A 110 -4.99 6.64 0.69
CA GLY A 110 -4.39 6.96 -0.61
C GLY A 110 -2.90 7.23 -0.51
N VAL A 111 -2.45 8.00 0.49
CA VAL A 111 -1.00 8.21 0.73
C VAL A 111 -0.31 6.88 1.01
N ASN A 112 -0.92 6.00 1.81
CA ASN A 112 -0.37 4.67 2.04
C ASN A 112 -0.23 3.86 0.74
N ALA A 113 -1.26 3.86 -0.11
CA ALA A 113 -1.21 3.17 -1.40
C ALA A 113 -0.14 3.75 -2.33
N ILE A 114 -0.04 5.08 -2.42
CA ILE A 114 0.95 5.78 -3.25
C ILE A 114 2.36 5.42 -2.80
N VAL A 115 2.69 5.68 -1.54
CA VAL A 115 4.04 5.50 -1.03
C VAL A 115 4.41 4.03 -0.96
N GLY A 116 3.48 3.15 -0.56
CA GLY A 116 3.68 1.70 -0.56
C GLY A 116 4.04 1.17 -1.95
N CYS A 117 3.28 1.54 -2.99
CA CYS A 117 3.60 1.15 -4.36
C CYS A 117 4.91 1.78 -4.86
N THR A 118 5.20 3.04 -4.53
CA THR A 118 6.49 3.67 -4.84
C THR A 118 7.66 2.88 -4.24
N ILE A 119 7.57 2.48 -2.97
CA ILE A 119 8.58 1.68 -2.29
C ILE A 119 8.74 0.32 -2.97
N ILE A 120 7.63 -0.38 -3.26
CA ILE A 120 7.68 -1.67 -3.95
C ILE A 120 8.40 -1.53 -5.30
N GLY A 121 8.02 -0.56 -6.11
CA GLY A 121 8.62 -0.34 -7.41
C GLY A 121 10.12 -0.03 -7.34
N ALA A 122 10.53 0.80 -6.38
CA ALA A 122 11.94 1.12 -6.15
C ALA A 122 12.75 -0.11 -5.72
N VAL A 123 12.25 -0.86 -4.72
CA VAL A 123 12.94 -2.04 -4.16
C VAL A 123 13.05 -3.16 -5.19
N LEU A 124 12.01 -3.41 -5.98
CA LEU A 124 12.05 -4.42 -7.05
C LEU A 124 13.09 -4.13 -8.14
N ASN A 125 13.50 -2.87 -8.30
CA ASN A 125 14.47 -2.44 -9.31
C ASN A 125 15.84 -2.06 -8.70
N ALA A 126 16.09 -2.42 -7.44
CA ALA A 126 17.34 -2.14 -6.76
C ALA A 126 18.40 -3.24 -6.92
N PHE A 127 18.02 -4.44 -7.40
CA PHE A 127 18.89 -5.61 -7.50
C PHE A 127 18.39 -6.63 -8.51
#